data_AF-A0A9D7M678-F1
#
_entry.id   AF-A0A9D7M678-F1
#
_cell.length_a   1.000
_cell.length_b   1.000
_cell.length_c   1.000
_cell.angle_alpha   90.00
_cell.angle_beta   90.00
_cell.angle_gamma   90.00
#
_symmetry.space_group_name_H-M   'P 1'
#
loop_
_entity.id
_entity.type
_entity.pdbx_description
1 polymer ?
#
loop_
_entity_poly.entity_id
_entity_poly.type
_entity_poly.pdbx_seq_one_letter_code
_entity_poly.pdbx_strand_id
1 'polypeptide(L)'
;MPRIPPIIKSKEVVESVFNDNQGRPTQRLERYTSIDANDPWVIADVWTSNITTTRVEKKEENVSYVKMVFPLGFGATWDGNSLNVLESQTYEITGLNSTEVVNSITFDSTLTVLQRDEDTFIGKDYEIEQYATGVGLVYKQQIHIEKDYTNPNNPGVKAQRLFTQTIVSWTN
;
A
#
# COMPACT_ATOMS: atom_id res chain seq x y z
N MET A 1 -14.98 -1.40 -27.08
CA MET A 1 -14.48 -2.29 -26.00
C MET A 1 -13.93 -1.41 -24.90
N PRO A 2 -14.29 -1.59 -23.62
CA PRO A 2 -13.68 -0.82 -22.55
C PRO A 2 -12.19 -1.16 -22.51
N ARG A 3 -11.35 -0.14 -22.66
CA ARG A 3 -9.89 -0.28 -22.69
C ARG A 3 -9.46 -0.60 -21.26
N ILE A 4 -8.97 -1.81 -21.03
CA ILE A 4 -8.35 -2.18 -19.73
C ILE A 4 -7.23 -1.16 -19.49
N PRO A 5 -7.24 -0.41 -18.39
CA PRO A 5 -6.15 0.52 -18.10
C PRO A 5 -4.84 -0.27 -17.99
N PRO A 6 -3.72 0.27 -18.50
CA PRO A 6 -2.43 -0.40 -18.44
C PRO A 6 -2.05 -0.69 -16.98
N ILE A 7 -1.48 -1.87 -16.74
CA ILE A 7 -0.97 -2.25 -15.42
C ILE A 7 0.32 -1.46 -15.19
N ILE A 8 0.22 -0.35 -14.46
CA ILE A 8 1.40 0.42 -14.05
C ILE A 8 2.10 -0.39 -12.97
N LYS A 9 3.37 -0.76 -13.22
CA LYS A 9 4.23 -1.34 -12.19
C LYS A 9 4.79 -0.20 -11.35
N SER A 10 4.80 -0.37 -10.03
CA SER A 10 5.54 0.52 -9.14
C SER A 10 6.45 -0.26 -8.20
N LYS A 11 7.55 0.36 -7.80
CA LYS A 11 8.45 -0.12 -6.74
C LYS A 11 8.77 1.04 -5.80
N GLU A 12 9.06 0.71 -4.56
CA GLU A 12 9.51 1.66 -3.54
C GLU A 12 10.91 1.27 -3.06
N VAL A 13 11.79 2.24 -2.91
CA VAL A 13 13.17 2.03 -2.46
C VAL A 13 13.46 2.99 -1.31
N VAL A 14 14.03 2.47 -0.22
CA VAL A 14 14.63 3.29 0.82
C VAL A 14 15.96 3.81 0.26
N GLU A 15 16.03 5.09 -0.08
CA GLU A 15 17.21 5.68 -0.71
C GLU A 15 18.24 6.14 0.32
N SER A 16 17.78 6.77 1.40
CA SER A 16 18.67 7.28 2.45
C SER A 16 17.95 7.41 3.79
N VAL A 17 18.74 7.58 4.85
CA VAL A 17 18.27 7.97 6.18
C VAL A 17 18.90 9.31 6.53
N PHE A 18 18.08 10.27 6.92
CA PHE A 18 18.49 11.61 7.33
C PHE A 18 17.76 12.03 8.60
N ASN A 19 18.25 13.07 9.28
CA ASN A 19 17.52 13.65 10.41
C ASN A 19 16.55 14.71 9.91
N ASP A 20 15.27 14.60 10.29
CA ASP A 20 14.29 15.64 9.98
C ASP A 20 14.54 16.91 10.82
N ASN A 21 13.71 17.93 10.60
CA ASN A 21 13.78 19.20 11.33
C ASN A 21 13.53 19.06 12.84
N GLN A 22 13.09 17.89 13.31
CA GLN A 22 12.89 17.55 14.72
C GLN A 22 14.01 16.66 15.26
N GLY A 23 15.05 16.39 14.45
CA GLY A 23 16.17 15.52 14.81
C GLY A 23 15.84 14.03 14.81
N ARG A 24 14.72 13.62 14.22
CA ARG A 24 14.30 12.21 14.17
C ARG A 24 14.93 11.51 12.95
N PRO A 25 15.40 10.26 13.09
CA PRO A 25 15.84 9.47 11.95
C PRO A 25 14.65 9.23 11.01
N THR A 26 14.79 9.67 9.77
CA THR A 26 13.75 9.70 8.74
C THR A 26 14.27 9.01 7.50
N GLN A 27 13.53 8.02 7.02
CA GLN A 27 13.80 7.32 5.79
C GLN A 27 13.26 8.14 4.61
N ARG A 28 14.08 8.38 3.60
CA ARG A 28 13.64 8.87 2.29
C ARG A 28 13.24 7.67 1.44
N LEU A 29 12.00 7.66 1.00
CA LEU A 29 11.42 6.62 0.16
C LEU A 29 11.23 7.19 -1.25
N GLU A 30 11.86 6.56 -2.25
CA GLU A 30 11.64 6.91 -3.64
C GLU A 30 10.72 5.88 -4.29
N ARG A 31 9.60 6.37 -4.81
CA ARG A 31 8.64 5.55 -5.55
C ARG A 31 8.92 5.71 -7.03
N TYR A 32 9.09 4.58 -7.71
CA TYR A 32 9.29 4.52 -9.14
C TYR A 32 8.09 3.88 -9.81
N THR A 33 7.75 4.33 -11.02
CA THR A 33 6.74 3.72 -11.87
C THR A 33 7.35 3.30 -13.21
N SER A 34 6.76 2.28 -13.83
CA SER A 34 7.07 1.85 -15.20
C SER A 34 5.78 1.34 -15.85
N ILE A 35 5.57 1.70 -17.12
CA ILE A 35 4.34 1.42 -17.86
C ILE A 35 4.41 0.03 -18.53
N ASP A 36 5.60 -0.41 -18.93
CA ASP A 36 5.84 -1.70 -19.58
C ASP A 36 7.14 -2.39 -19.11
N ALA A 37 7.30 -3.68 -19.41
CA ALA A 37 8.48 -4.45 -18.98
C ALA A 37 9.82 -3.92 -19.50
N ASN A 38 9.80 -3.17 -20.61
CA ASN A 38 11.00 -2.61 -21.26
C ASN A 38 11.20 -1.11 -20.97
N ASP A 39 10.27 -0.47 -20.27
CA ASP A 39 10.37 0.96 -19.98
C ASP A 39 11.29 1.21 -18.77
N PRO A 40 12.12 2.26 -18.82
CA PRO A 40 12.95 2.63 -17.69
C PRO A 40 12.08 2.99 -16.49
N TRP A 41 12.55 2.64 -15.29
CA TRP A 41 11.95 3.10 -14.05
C TRP A 41 12.14 4.61 -13.92
N VAL A 42 11.04 5.35 -13.83
CA VAL A 42 11.05 6.79 -13.59
C VAL A 42 10.60 7.08 -12.18
N ILE A 43 11.24 8.05 -11.52
CA ILE A 43 10.79 8.49 -10.20
C ILE A 43 9.43 9.17 -10.35
N ALA A 44 8.46 8.67 -9.61
CA ALA A 44 7.11 9.21 -9.55
C ALA A 44 6.97 10.15 -8.36
N ASP A 45 7.34 9.65 -7.17
CA ASP A 45 7.12 10.36 -5.92
C ASP A 45 8.31 10.18 -4.97
N VAL A 46 8.51 11.16 -4.10
CA VAL A 46 9.47 11.09 -2.99
C VAL A 46 8.70 11.25 -1.69
N TRP A 47 8.70 10.21 -0.88
CA TRP A 47 8.01 10.14 0.40
C TRP A 47 8.99 10.03 1.55
N THR A 48 8.49 10.19 2.77
CA THR A 48 9.30 9.99 3.97
C THR A 48 8.62 9.03 4.94
N SER A 49 9.41 8.27 5.68
CA SER A 49 8.93 7.37 6.72
C SER A 49 9.70 7.57 8.02
N ASN A 50 8.99 7.54 9.14
CA ASN A 50 9.55 7.56 10.48
C ASN A 50 9.07 6.33 11.25
N ILE A 51 10.02 5.60 11.82
CA ILE A 51 9.74 4.48 12.71
C ILE A 51 9.91 4.97 14.15
N THR A 52 8.84 4.86 14.92
CA THR A 52 8.83 5.18 16.36
C THR A 52 8.74 3.89 17.17
N THR A 53 8.76 4.01 18.50
CA THR A 53 8.58 2.85 19.40
C THR A 53 7.20 2.22 19.33
N THR A 54 6.20 2.94 18.82
CA THR A 54 4.78 2.52 18.85
C THR A 54 4.13 2.46 17.47
N ARG A 55 4.74 3.02 16.42
CA ARG A 55 4.17 3.04 15.08
C ARG A 55 5.16 3.40 13.98
N VAL A 56 4.78 3.08 12.74
CA VAL A 56 5.39 3.56 11.50
C VAL A 56 4.52 4.67 10.92
N GLU A 57 5.11 5.85 10.76
CA GLU A 57 4.49 7.04 10.18
C GLU A 57 5.04 7.22 8.76
N LYS A 58 4.18 7.38 7.76
CA LYS A 58 4.59 7.63 6.38
C LYS A 58 3.92 8.88 5.83
N LYS A 59 4.69 9.75 5.21
CA LYS A 59 4.21 10.99 4.59
C LYS A 59 4.20 10.82 3.07
N GLU A 60 2.99 10.72 2.50
CA GLU A 60 2.72 10.57 1.07
C GLU A 60 2.04 11.85 0.57
N GLU A 61 2.57 12.54 -0.45
CA GLU A 61 1.97 13.76 -1.03
C GLU A 61 1.49 14.81 -0.01
N ASN A 62 2.28 15.03 1.05
CA ASN A 62 1.98 15.88 2.22
C ASN A 62 0.95 15.37 3.23
N VAL A 63 0.42 14.17 3.08
CA VAL A 63 -0.48 13.53 4.05
C VAL A 63 0.29 12.50 4.87
N SER A 64 0.23 12.62 6.19
CA SER A 64 0.86 11.67 7.12
C SER A 64 -0.13 10.56 7.50
N TYR A 65 0.27 9.32 7.31
CA TYR A 65 -0.50 8.11 7.63
C TYR A 65 0.22 7.28 8.69
N VAL A 66 -0.55 6.60 9.53
CA VAL A 66 -0.04 5.53 10.39
C VAL A 66 -0.16 4.22 9.62
N LYS A 67 0.97 3.71 9.12
CA LYS A 67 1.00 2.49 8.28
C LYS A 67 1.08 1.20 9.07
N MET A 68 1.55 1.27 10.31
CA MET A 68 1.74 0.11 11.18
C MET A 68 1.82 0.57 12.64
N VAL A 69 1.39 -0.28 13.58
CA VAL A 69 1.51 -0.04 15.02
C VAL A 69 2.31 -1.16 15.71
N PHE A 70 2.98 -0.81 16.80
CA PHE A 70 3.75 -1.72 17.64
C PHE A 70 3.16 -1.76 19.06
N PRO A 71 3.24 -2.92 19.75
CA PRO A 71 3.75 -4.20 19.26
C PRO A 71 2.86 -4.81 18.17
N LEU A 72 3.46 -5.58 17.26
CA LEU A 72 2.71 -6.29 16.21
C LEU A 72 1.84 -7.37 16.85
N GLY A 73 0.58 -7.44 16.44
CA GLY A 73 -0.37 -8.47 16.86
C GLY A 73 -1.40 -8.73 15.78
N PHE A 74 -1.72 -10.01 15.54
CA PHE A 74 -2.80 -10.38 14.65
C PHE A 74 -4.13 -9.80 15.17
N GLY A 75 -4.93 -9.21 14.29
CA GLY A 75 -6.18 -8.51 14.63
C GLY A 75 -5.98 -7.17 15.33
N ALA A 76 -4.74 -6.66 15.44
CA ALA A 76 -4.54 -5.31 15.97
C ALA A 76 -5.10 -4.28 14.99
N THR A 77 -5.87 -3.32 15.51
CA THR A 77 -6.53 -2.28 14.71
C THR A 77 -6.11 -0.89 15.14
N TRP A 78 -6.04 0.04 14.20
CA TRP A 78 -5.76 1.46 14.47
C TRP A 78 -6.39 2.36 13.40
N ASP A 79 -6.49 3.65 13.69
CA ASP A 79 -6.87 4.63 12.68
C ASP A 79 -5.65 5.03 11.84
N GLY A 80 -5.62 4.61 10.57
CA GLY A 80 -4.57 4.95 9.61
C GLY A 80 -4.48 6.45 9.33
N ASN A 81 -5.57 7.19 9.53
CA ASN A 81 -5.67 8.63 9.32
C ASN A 81 -5.49 9.46 10.59
N SER A 82 -5.07 8.84 11.70
CA SER A 82 -4.94 9.52 13.00
C SER A 82 -3.93 10.69 13.03
N LEU A 83 -3.13 10.87 11.97
CA LEU A 83 -2.12 11.92 11.82
C LEU A 83 -2.46 12.94 10.74
N ASN A 84 -3.68 12.90 10.19
CA ASN A 84 -4.14 13.81 9.16
C ASN A 84 -5.61 14.24 9.40
N VAL A 85 -6.18 14.95 8.42
CA VAL A 85 -7.52 15.55 8.50
C VAL A 85 -8.58 14.79 7.70
N LEU A 86 -8.23 13.61 7.16
CA LEU A 86 -9.16 12.74 6.46
C LEU A 86 -10.09 12.04 7.46
N GLU A 87 -11.16 11.44 6.96
CA GLU A 87 -12.04 10.62 7.78
C GLU A 87 -11.28 9.45 8.40
N SER A 88 -11.63 9.09 9.63
CA SER A 88 -11.02 7.97 10.34
C SER A 88 -11.15 6.70 9.53
N GLN A 89 -10.03 5.99 9.32
CA GLN A 89 -10.00 4.76 8.55
C GLN A 89 -9.34 3.66 9.36
N THR A 90 -10.12 2.64 9.71
CA THR A 90 -9.61 1.52 10.53
C THR A 90 -8.75 0.60 9.67
N TYR A 91 -7.49 0.45 10.04
CA TYR A 91 -6.58 -0.55 9.50
C TYR A 91 -6.50 -1.73 10.45
N GLU A 92 -6.22 -2.93 9.93
CA GLU A 92 -6.11 -4.17 10.70
C GLU A 92 -4.94 -5.03 10.22
N ILE A 93 -4.20 -5.64 11.15
CA ILE A 93 -3.24 -6.70 10.81
C ILE A 93 -4.02 -8.02 10.61
N THR A 94 -4.15 -8.44 9.36
CA THR A 94 -4.85 -9.69 8.97
C THR A 94 -3.90 -10.83 8.60
N GLY A 95 -2.59 -10.58 8.61
CA GLY A 95 -1.56 -11.60 8.43
C GLY A 95 -0.29 -11.20 9.15
N LEU A 96 0.35 -12.14 9.85
CA LEU A 96 1.55 -11.88 10.65
C LEU A 96 2.46 -13.11 10.64
N ASN A 97 3.76 -12.88 10.36
CA ASN A 97 4.82 -13.90 10.32
C ASN A 97 4.51 -15.05 9.35
N SER A 98 3.83 -14.76 8.23
CA SER A 98 3.58 -15.75 7.17
C SER A 98 4.61 -15.62 6.04
N THR A 99 4.96 -16.75 5.44
CA THR A 99 5.77 -16.80 4.23
C THR A 99 4.91 -16.44 3.03
N GLU A 100 5.37 -15.50 2.20
CA GLU A 100 4.65 -15.04 1.02
C GLU A 100 5.58 -15.00 -0.19
N VAL A 101 5.01 -15.20 -1.38
CA VAL A 101 5.73 -15.09 -2.65
C VAL A 101 5.17 -13.92 -3.44
N VAL A 102 5.97 -12.87 -3.60
CA VAL A 102 5.60 -11.69 -4.40
C VAL A 102 6.54 -11.59 -5.59
N ASN A 103 5.98 -11.62 -6.80
CA ASN A 103 6.74 -11.53 -8.05
C ASN A 103 7.91 -12.55 -8.14
N SER A 104 7.65 -13.80 -7.72
CA SER A 104 8.63 -14.90 -7.66
C SER A 104 9.76 -14.73 -6.64
N ILE A 105 9.70 -13.72 -5.76
CA ILE A 105 10.59 -13.56 -4.62
C ILE A 105 9.87 -14.11 -3.39
N THR A 106 10.53 -15.00 -2.65
CA THR A 106 10.00 -15.56 -1.40
C THR A 106 10.45 -14.71 -0.22
N PHE A 107 9.52 -14.36 0.66
CA PHE A 107 9.77 -13.67 1.91
C PHE A 107 9.38 -14.58 3.06
N ASP A 108 10.33 -14.90 3.93
CA ASP A 108 10.14 -15.88 5.02
C ASP A 108 9.13 -15.38 6.07
N SER A 109 9.08 -14.07 6.29
CA SER A 109 8.21 -13.43 7.27
C SER A 109 7.63 -12.13 6.72
N THR A 110 6.30 -12.10 6.63
CA THR A 110 5.53 -10.94 6.17
C THR A 110 4.43 -10.54 7.14
N LEU A 111 3.97 -9.31 6.98
CA LEU A 111 2.84 -8.69 7.66
C LEU A 111 1.85 -8.22 6.60
N THR A 112 0.58 -8.57 6.74
CA THR A 112 -0.51 -8.04 5.90
C THR A 112 -1.36 -7.07 6.71
N VAL A 113 -1.54 -5.87 6.16
CA VAL A 113 -2.41 -4.82 6.70
C VAL A 113 -3.57 -4.63 5.74
N LEU A 114 -4.79 -4.86 6.25
CA LEU A 114 -6.03 -4.53 5.58
C LEU A 114 -6.43 -3.10 5.90
N GLN A 115 -6.72 -2.29 4.88
CA GLN A 115 -7.10 -0.89 5.02
C GLN A 115 -8.55 -0.64 4.65
N ARG A 116 -9.11 -1.44 3.75
CA ARG A 116 -10.53 -1.40 3.38
C ARG A 116 -10.96 -2.75 2.83
N ASP A 117 -12.16 -3.20 3.23
CA ASP A 117 -12.84 -4.37 2.67
C ASP A 117 -14.34 -4.13 2.69
N GLU A 118 -14.84 -3.50 1.64
CA GLU A 118 -16.25 -3.16 1.48
C GLU A 118 -16.75 -3.75 0.17
N ASP A 119 -17.78 -4.61 0.25
CA ASP A 119 -18.47 -5.14 -0.91
C ASP A 119 -19.97 -4.89 -0.70
N THR A 120 -20.47 -3.83 -1.33
CA THR A 120 -21.87 -3.40 -1.20
C THR A 120 -22.62 -3.69 -2.48
N PHE A 121 -23.92 -3.38 -2.48
CA PHE A 121 -24.68 -3.35 -3.73
C PHE A 121 -24.02 -2.38 -4.69
N ILE A 122 -23.85 -1.10 -4.34
CA ILE A 122 -23.41 -0.07 -5.30
C ILE A 122 -21.93 -0.13 -5.73
N GLY A 123 -21.07 -0.86 -5.01
CA GLY A 123 -19.66 -0.90 -5.34
C GLY A 123 -18.84 -1.88 -4.52
N LYS A 124 -17.55 -1.91 -4.83
CA LYS A 124 -16.53 -2.66 -4.07
C LYS A 124 -15.30 -1.79 -3.88
N ASP A 125 -14.84 -1.74 -2.66
CA ASP A 125 -13.60 -1.08 -2.26
C ASP A 125 -12.74 -2.04 -1.46
N TYR A 126 -11.52 -2.29 -1.92
CA TYR A 126 -10.59 -3.21 -1.28
C TYR A 126 -9.18 -2.64 -1.31
N GLU A 127 -8.54 -2.54 -0.16
CA GLU A 127 -7.20 -1.97 -0.02
C GLU A 127 -6.36 -2.78 0.96
N ILE A 128 -5.21 -3.30 0.49
CA ILE A 128 -4.24 -4.04 1.31
C ILE A 128 -2.81 -3.59 1.04
N GLU A 129 -1.98 -3.71 2.07
CA GLU A 129 -0.53 -3.56 2.00
C GLU A 129 0.14 -4.75 2.70
N GLN A 130 1.16 -5.33 2.07
CA GLN A 130 2.00 -6.37 2.68
C GLN A 130 3.43 -5.89 2.80
N TYR A 131 4.03 -6.20 3.94
CA TYR A 131 5.37 -5.80 4.33
C TYR A 131 6.20 -7.04 4.63
N ALA A 132 7.46 -7.05 4.19
CA ALA A 132 8.41 -8.10 4.56
C ALA A 132 9.47 -7.57 5.53
N THR A 133 9.84 -8.40 6.49
CA THR A 133 10.87 -8.08 7.49
C THR A 133 12.19 -7.73 6.80
N GLY A 134 12.81 -6.59 7.18
CA GLY A 134 14.09 -6.13 6.61
C GLY A 134 13.98 -5.51 5.20
N VAL A 135 12.80 -5.52 4.59
CA VAL A 135 12.58 -5.03 3.21
C VAL A 135 11.64 -3.83 3.19
N GLY A 136 10.53 -3.88 3.94
CA GLY A 136 9.48 -2.86 3.89
C GLY A 136 8.30 -3.31 3.02
N LEU A 137 7.65 -2.37 2.33
CA LEU A 137 6.47 -2.63 1.51
C LEU A 137 6.83 -3.52 0.31
N VAL A 138 6.27 -4.73 0.25
CA VAL A 138 6.51 -5.69 -0.85
C VAL A 138 5.33 -5.81 -1.79
N TYR A 139 4.12 -5.56 -1.31
CA TYR A 139 2.89 -5.62 -2.10
C TYR A 139 1.90 -4.55 -1.64
N LYS A 140 1.19 -3.92 -2.57
CA LYS A 140 0.02 -3.09 -2.30
C LYS A 140 -1.01 -3.30 -3.38
N GLN A 141 -2.27 -3.41 -2.98
CA GLN A 141 -3.40 -3.50 -3.90
C GLN A 141 -4.48 -2.53 -3.47
N GLN A 142 -5.05 -1.82 -4.45
CA GLN A 142 -6.25 -1.02 -4.27
C GLN A 142 -7.22 -1.32 -5.41
N ILE A 143 -8.45 -1.67 -5.06
CA ILE A 143 -9.54 -1.97 -5.97
C ILE A 143 -10.68 -1.02 -5.62
N HIS A 144 -11.15 -0.28 -6.61
CA HIS A 144 -12.38 0.50 -6.53
C HIS A 144 -13.26 0.16 -7.73
N ILE A 145 -14.46 -0.32 -7.49
CA ILE A 145 -15.42 -0.72 -8.51
C ILE A 145 -16.76 -0.05 -8.22
N GLU A 146 -17.27 0.73 -9.17
CA GLU A 146 -18.67 1.16 -9.18
C GLU A 146 -19.48 0.14 -9.98
N LYS A 147 -20.54 -0.39 -9.38
CA LYS A 147 -21.44 -1.36 -10.02
C LYS A 147 -22.59 -0.62 -10.72
N ASP A 148 -22.95 -1.09 -11.91
CA ASP A 148 -24.08 -0.59 -12.69
C ASP A 148 -25.32 -1.45 -12.44
N TYR A 149 -26.38 -0.86 -11.88
CA TYR A 149 -27.65 -1.53 -11.60
C TYR A 149 -28.78 -1.22 -12.58
N THR A 150 -28.47 -0.62 -13.73
CA THR A 150 -29.46 -0.46 -14.80
C THR A 150 -30.08 -1.80 -15.22
N ASN A 151 -29.41 -2.92 -14.98
CA ASN A 151 -29.99 -4.27 -15.03
C ASN A 151 -29.80 -5.02 -13.70
N PRO A 152 -30.86 -5.15 -12.86
CA PRO A 152 -30.78 -5.80 -11.55
C PRO A 152 -30.39 -7.29 -11.61
N ASN A 153 -30.60 -7.96 -12.74
CA ASN A 153 -30.32 -9.39 -12.91
C ASN A 153 -28.89 -9.67 -13.39
N ASN A 154 -28.16 -8.63 -13.83
CA ASN A 154 -26.77 -8.73 -14.24
C ASN A 154 -26.09 -7.38 -14.05
N PRO A 155 -25.76 -7.02 -12.79
CA PRO A 155 -25.12 -5.75 -12.52
C PRO A 155 -23.78 -5.68 -13.24
N GLY A 156 -23.62 -4.67 -14.08
CA GLY A 156 -22.39 -4.43 -14.83
C GLY A 156 -21.34 -3.71 -13.99
N VAL A 157 -20.19 -3.44 -14.58
CA VAL A 157 -19.20 -2.50 -14.02
C VAL A 157 -19.38 -1.16 -14.71
N LYS A 158 -19.74 -0.13 -13.93
CA LYS A 158 -19.86 1.25 -14.41
C LYS A 158 -18.49 1.91 -14.54
N ALA A 159 -17.65 1.71 -13.53
CA ALA A 159 -16.28 2.20 -13.49
C ALA A 159 -15.43 1.26 -12.63
N GLN A 160 -14.14 1.16 -12.94
CA GLN A 160 -13.19 0.41 -12.11
C GLN A 160 -11.81 1.05 -12.12
N ARG A 161 -11.12 0.97 -10.98
CA ARG A 161 -9.71 1.28 -10.82
C ARG A 161 -9.05 0.12 -10.07
N LEU A 162 -8.05 -0.47 -10.72
CA LEU A 162 -7.17 -1.45 -10.12
C LEU A 162 -5.76 -0.86 -10.05
N PHE A 163 -5.18 -0.86 -8.87
CA PHE A 163 -3.80 -0.49 -8.65
C PHE A 163 -3.08 -1.65 -7.94
N THR A 164 -1.91 -2.03 -8.45
CA THR A 164 -1.07 -3.05 -7.82
C THR A 164 0.38 -2.60 -7.88
N GLN A 165 1.03 -2.63 -6.73
CA GLN A 165 2.45 -2.33 -6.57
C GLN A 165 3.12 -3.59 -6.01
N THR A 166 4.23 -3.97 -6.62
CA THR A 166 5.03 -5.12 -6.19
C THR A 166 6.48 -4.70 -6.13
N ILE A 167 7.20 -5.16 -5.12
CA ILE A 167 8.65 -5.02 -5.15
C ILE A 167 9.23 -5.76 -6.37
N VAL A 168 10.21 -5.12 -7.02
CA VAL A 168 10.80 -5.61 -8.27
C VAL A 168 12.18 -6.23 -8.02
N SER A 169 12.89 -5.68 -7.04
CA SER A 169 14.21 -6.14 -6.63
C SER A 169 14.50 -5.61 -5.24
N TRP A 170 15.27 -6.36 -4.46
CA TRP A 170 15.83 -5.93 -3.20
C TRP A 170 17.28 -6.41 -3.10
N THR A 171 18.16 -5.56 -2.58
CA THR A 171 19.56 -5.88 -2.29
C THR A 171 19.78 -5.63 -0.81
N ASN A 172 20.29 -6.66 -0.10
CA ASN A 172 20.81 -6.56 1.26
C ASN A 172 21.99 -5.60 1.34
#